data_AF-A0A7S1Y1I1-F1
#
_entry.id   AF-A0A7S1Y1I1-F1
#
_cell.length_a   1.000
_cell.length_b   1.000
_cell.length_c   1.000
_cell.angle_alpha   90.00
_cell.angle_beta   90.00
_cell.angle_gamma   90.00
#
_symmetry.space_group_name_H-M   'P 1'
#
loop_
_entity.id
_entity.type
_entity.pdbx_description
1 polymer ?
#
loop_
_entity_poly.entity_id
_entity_poly.type
_entity_poly.pdbx_seq_one_letter_code
_entity_poly.pdbx_strand_id
1 'polypeptide(L)'
;DIITVEVSGDGGDCDSPDETLFVPAMDPNGVTTASTYAAGMMHLIEVSGVVQWGGCDLGNCPNGGSCGYLRYGDAEYLTDDCWATQYQVFGIEIDLYVNGQPIDFGPYRADHTYQALIPGNGNTITFKYNDGICCYEDNADELTVKIWADVEQV
;
A
#
# COMPACT_ATOMS: atom_id res chain seq x y z
N ASP A 1 -4.35 -22.83 -8.70
CA ASP A 1 -5.51 -22.41 -9.50
C ASP A 1 -5.46 -20.91 -9.70
N ILE A 2 -5.52 -20.45 -10.96
CA ILE A 2 -5.59 -19.02 -11.28
C ILE A 2 -7.07 -18.67 -11.19
N ILE A 3 -7.46 -17.91 -10.17
CA ILE A 3 -8.82 -17.37 -10.05
C ILE A 3 -8.90 -16.20 -11.03
N THR A 4 -9.64 -16.40 -12.13
CA THR A 4 -10.03 -15.30 -13.02
C THR A 4 -11.15 -14.54 -12.31
N VAL A 5 -10.88 -13.32 -11.88
CA VAL A 5 -11.89 -12.44 -11.28
C VAL A 5 -12.60 -11.70 -12.42
N GLU A 6 -13.87 -12.02 -12.66
CA GLU A 6 -14.72 -11.26 -13.59
C GLU A 6 -15.41 -10.14 -12.80
N VAL A 7 -15.07 -8.90 -13.11
CA VAL A 7 -15.76 -7.73 -12.55
C VAL A 7 -17.15 -7.67 -13.19
N SER A 8 -18.18 -7.99 -12.40
CA SER A 8 -19.58 -7.93 -12.83
C SER A 8 -20.06 -6.47 -12.90
N GLY A 9 -19.91 -5.82 -14.04
CA GLY A 9 -20.46 -4.50 -14.31
C GLY A 9 -21.85 -4.56 -14.95
N ASP A 10 -22.90 -4.18 -14.21
CA ASP A 10 -24.23 -3.88 -14.78
C ASP A 10 -24.17 -2.53 -15.51
N GLY A 11 -23.76 -2.55 -16.78
CA GLY A 11 -24.33 -1.73 -17.85
C GLY A 11 -24.30 -0.19 -17.75
N GLY A 12 -23.66 0.42 -16.75
CA GLY A 12 -23.55 1.88 -16.62
C GLY A 12 -22.41 2.29 -15.70
N ASP A 13 -21.41 3.00 -16.25
CA ASP A 13 -20.31 3.66 -15.52
C ASP A 13 -19.27 2.77 -14.79
N CYS A 14 -19.06 1.51 -15.23
CA CYS A 14 -18.26 0.52 -14.50
C CYS A 14 -16.72 0.63 -14.56
N ASP A 15 -16.12 1.75 -14.99
CA ASP A 15 -14.65 1.88 -15.13
C ASP A 15 -13.99 2.86 -14.13
N SER A 16 -14.73 3.35 -13.13
CA SER A 16 -14.15 4.17 -12.07
C SER A 16 -14.08 3.41 -10.75
N PRO A 17 -13.01 3.61 -9.95
CA PRO A 17 -12.97 3.09 -8.59
C PRO A 17 -14.07 3.73 -7.74
N ASP A 18 -14.63 2.97 -6.81
CA ASP A 18 -15.58 3.46 -5.80
C ASP A 18 -14.96 4.56 -4.95
N GLU A 19 -13.66 4.42 -4.64
CA GLU A 19 -12.92 5.39 -3.86
C GLU A 19 -11.45 5.43 -4.30
N THR A 20 -10.88 6.63 -4.30
CA THR A 20 -9.44 6.85 -4.48
C THR A 20 -8.90 7.59 -3.28
N LEU A 21 -7.89 7.01 -2.63
CA LEU A 21 -7.21 7.54 -1.47
C LEU A 21 -5.75 7.81 -1.81
N PHE A 22 -5.19 8.81 -1.15
CA PHE A 22 -3.76 9.12 -1.17
C PHE A 22 -3.21 8.84 0.23
N VAL A 23 -2.29 7.89 0.36
CA VAL A 23 -1.73 7.43 1.64
C VAL A 23 -0.38 8.10 1.83
N PRO A 24 -0.27 9.17 2.65
CA PRO A 24 0.99 9.87 2.83
C PRO A 24 1.96 9.01 3.66
N ALA A 25 3.19 8.84 3.20
CA ALA A 25 4.20 8.09 3.96
C ALA A 25 4.58 8.76 5.29
N MET A 26 4.29 10.05 5.43
CA MET A 26 4.55 10.85 6.62
C MET A 26 3.43 10.86 7.66
N ASP A 27 2.26 10.25 7.38
CA ASP A 27 1.13 10.28 8.32
C ASP A 27 1.10 9.02 9.21
N PRO A 28 1.38 9.15 10.52
CA PRO A 28 1.33 8.01 11.44
C PRO A 28 -0.08 7.47 11.68
N ASN A 29 -1.13 8.18 11.27
CA ASN A 29 -2.51 7.73 11.39
C ASN A 29 -3.02 7.05 10.11
N GLY A 30 -2.34 7.25 8.99
CA GLY A 30 -2.81 6.80 7.68
C GLY A 30 -4.09 7.48 7.22
N VAL A 31 -4.78 6.86 6.28
CA VAL A 31 -6.04 7.36 5.71
C VAL A 31 -7.13 6.31 5.81
N THR A 32 -8.37 6.76 5.97
CA THR A 32 -9.54 5.89 6.12
C THR A 32 -10.53 6.20 5.01
N THR A 33 -11.15 5.15 4.48
CA THR A 33 -12.21 5.30 3.48
C THR A 33 -13.38 6.10 4.03
N ALA A 34 -14.00 6.92 3.19
CA ALA A 34 -15.27 7.56 3.49
C ALA A 34 -16.42 6.54 3.50
N SER A 35 -16.30 5.49 2.68
CA SER A 35 -17.30 4.43 2.55
C SER A 35 -17.09 3.30 3.56
N THR A 36 -18.19 2.66 3.97
CA THR A 36 -18.17 1.40 4.71
C THR A 36 -18.33 0.24 3.75
N TYR A 37 -17.53 -0.82 3.94
CA TYR A 37 -17.50 -1.98 3.06
C TYR A 37 -18.15 -3.19 3.73
N ALA A 38 -19.11 -3.81 3.05
CA ALA A 38 -19.96 -4.84 3.63
C ALA A 38 -19.15 -6.06 4.10
N ALA A 39 -19.48 -6.57 5.29
CA ALA A 39 -18.78 -7.72 5.86
C ALA A 39 -18.93 -8.96 4.96
N GLY A 40 -17.81 -9.59 4.60
CA GLY A 40 -17.80 -10.81 3.80
C GLY A 40 -17.84 -10.62 2.29
N MET A 41 -17.94 -9.37 1.80
CA MET A 41 -17.70 -9.05 0.39
C MET A 41 -16.20 -8.84 0.16
N MET A 42 -15.69 -9.28 -0.98
CA MET A 42 -14.30 -9.02 -1.37
C MET A 42 -14.25 -7.77 -2.24
N HIS A 43 -13.27 -6.91 -2.00
CA HIS A 43 -13.02 -5.71 -2.77
C HIS A 43 -11.64 -5.81 -3.39
N LEU A 44 -11.54 -5.47 -4.67
CA LEU A 44 -10.26 -5.31 -5.33
C LEU A 44 -9.69 -3.96 -4.94
N ILE A 45 -8.49 -3.96 -4.37
CA ILE A 45 -7.68 -2.74 -4.25
C ILE A 45 -6.57 -2.75 -5.29
N GLU A 46 -6.33 -1.60 -5.88
CA GLU A 46 -5.14 -1.31 -6.68
C GLU A 46 -4.31 -0.27 -5.95
N VAL A 47 -3.05 -0.60 -5.69
CA VAL A 47 -2.12 0.28 -4.99
C VAL A 47 -1.00 0.63 -5.95
N SER A 48 -0.72 1.92 -6.10
CA SER A 48 0.32 2.39 -7.01
C SER A 48 1.13 3.54 -6.42
N GLY A 49 2.39 3.62 -6.82
CA GLY A 49 3.27 4.73 -6.48
C GLY A 49 4.56 4.29 -5.80
N VAL A 50 5.38 5.29 -5.52
CA VAL A 50 6.65 5.14 -4.83
C VAL A 50 6.72 6.23 -3.78
N VAL A 51 7.19 5.89 -2.60
CA VAL A 51 7.43 6.83 -1.50
C VAL A 51 8.90 6.89 -1.18
N GLN A 52 9.35 8.05 -0.72
CA GLN A 52 10.65 8.13 -0.08
C GLN A 52 10.46 7.79 1.40
N TRP A 53 11.22 6.82 1.89
CA TRP A 53 11.24 6.49 3.31
C TRP A 53 12.56 6.93 3.95
N GLY A 54 12.43 7.46 5.15
CA GLY A 54 13.49 8.04 5.96
C GLY A 54 14.48 7.02 6.51
N GLY A 55 15.42 7.48 7.32
CA GLY A 55 16.45 6.60 7.88
C GLY A 55 16.25 6.31 9.36
N CYS A 56 15.05 5.93 9.75
CA CYS A 56 14.84 5.34 11.07
C CYS A 56 15.40 3.90 11.20
N ASP A 57 16.20 3.47 10.23
CA ASP A 57 17.11 2.37 10.35
C ASP A 57 18.30 2.76 11.25
N LEU A 58 18.07 2.67 12.57
CA LEU A 58 19.08 2.95 13.60
C LEU A 58 20.33 2.06 13.49
N GLY A 59 20.22 0.92 12.78
CA GLY A 59 21.29 -0.07 12.63
C GLY A 59 22.23 0.25 11.47
N ASN A 60 21.70 0.61 10.29
CA ASN A 60 22.53 0.84 9.11
C ASN A 60 22.67 2.32 8.74
N CYS A 61 21.65 3.16 8.98
CA CYS A 61 21.63 4.56 8.52
C CYS A 61 20.79 5.50 9.40
N PRO A 62 21.26 5.87 10.60
CA PRO A 62 20.48 6.71 11.52
C PRO A 62 20.12 8.09 10.92
N ASN A 63 18.84 8.44 11.00
CA ASN A 63 18.21 9.71 10.60
C ASN A 63 18.29 10.06 9.10
N GLY A 64 18.40 9.06 8.22
CA GLY A 64 18.31 9.23 6.76
C GLY A 64 19.49 9.97 6.11
N GLY A 65 20.33 10.63 6.91
CA GLY A 65 21.35 11.56 6.44
C GLY A 65 22.77 11.03 6.37
N SER A 66 23.11 9.93 7.06
CA SER A 66 24.51 9.49 7.15
C SER A 66 24.98 8.59 6.00
N CYS A 67 24.07 8.06 5.19
CA CYS A 67 24.39 7.04 4.17
C CYS A 67 24.52 7.58 2.74
N GLY A 68 24.11 8.82 2.49
CA GLY A 68 24.35 9.50 1.21
C GLY A 68 23.52 9.00 0.03
N TYR A 69 22.48 8.21 0.27
CA TYR A 69 21.52 7.76 -0.74
C TYR A 69 20.08 7.88 -0.21
N LEU A 70 19.14 8.14 -1.12
CA LEU A 70 17.71 8.13 -0.82
C LEU A 70 17.19 6.70 -0.89
N ARG A 71 16.28 6.35 0.02
CA ARG A 71 15.61 5.06 0.00
C ARG A 71 14.19 5.23 -0.44
N TYR A 72 13.74 4.28 -1.25
CA TYR A 72 12.41 4.27 -1.82
C TYR A 72 11.70 3.00 -1.44
N GLY A 73 10.38 3.12 -1.31
CA GLY A 73 9.48 2.01 -1.07
C GLY A 73 8.26 2.12 -1.96
N ASP A 74 7.61 1.00 -2.22
CA ASP A 74 6.26 0.97 -2.76
C ASP A 74 5.33 0.29 -1.73
N ALA A 75 4.29 -0.42 -2.16
CA ALA A 75 3.37 -1.07 -1.24
C ALA A 75 4.01 -2.21 -0.42
N GLU A 76 5.11 -2.78 -0.88
CA GLU A 76 5.66 -4.06 -0.39
C GLU A 76 7.20 -4.14 -0.47
N TYR A 77 7.82 -3.41 -1.40
CA TYR A 77 9.24 -3.54 -1.71
C TYR A 77 9.99 -2.23 -1.48
N LEU A 78 11.26 -2.38 -1.08
CA LEU A 78 12.19 -1.32 -0.76
C LEU A 78 13.43 -1.40 -1.65
N THR A 79 14.05 -0.25 -1.89
CA THR A 79 15.31 -0.12 -2.62
C THR A 79 16.14 1.07 -2.13
N ASP A 80 17.45 0.97 -2.30
CA ASP A 80 18.40 2.06 -2.16
C ASP A 80 19.28 2.27 -3.42
N ASP A 81 19.00 1.51 -4.49
CA ASP A 81 19.83 1.44 -5.69
C ASP A 81 19.04 1.67 -6.99
N CYS A 82 17.96 2.46 -6.90
CA CYS A 82 17.05 2.77 -8.01
C CYS A 82 16.39 1.51 -8.60
N TRP A 83 15.96 0.58 -7.73
CA TRP A 83 15.27 -0.66 -8.09
C TRP A 83 16.13 -1.66 -8.89
N ALA A 84 17.47 -1.56 -8.81
CA ALA A 84 18.34 -2.61 -9.33
C ALA A 84 18.28 -3.86 -8.43
N THR A 85 18.08 -3.65 -7.13
CA THR A 85 17.68 -4.66 -6.14
C THR A 85 16.43 -4.23 -5.40
N GLN A 86 15.69 -5.23 -4.91
CA GLN A 86 14.45 -5.06 -4.16
C GLN A 86 14.47 -5.95 -2.92
N TYR A 87 13.88 -5.45 -1.85
CA TYR A 87 13.84 -6.10 -0.55
C TYR A 87 12.46 -5.90 0.07
N GLN A 88 11.85 -6.96 0.60
CA GLN A 88 10.66 -6.83 1.45
C GLN A 88 11.03 -6.31 2.85
N VAL A 89 12.26 -6.55 3.29
CA VAL A 89 12.73 -6.13 4.61
C VAL A 89 14.12 -5.54 4.50
N PHE A 90 14.28 -4.31 4.99
CA PHE A 90 15.56 -3.61 5.06
C PHE A 90 15.87 -3.25 6.52
N GLY A 91 16.06 -4.26 7.36
CA GLY A 91 16.16 -4.12 8.82
C GLY A 91 14.82 -3.87 9.53
N ILE A 92 13.90 -3.19 8.84
CA ILE A 92 12.49 -3.00 9.19
C ILE A 92 11.61 -3.27 7.96
N GLU A 93 10.38 -3.68 8.20
CA GLU A 93 9.32 -3.89 7.19
C GLU A 93 8.60 -2.56 7.00
N ILE A 94 8.65 -1.99 5.79
CA ILE A 94 8.02 -0.70 5.45
C ILE A 94 7.00 -0.98 4.36
N ASP A 95 5.85 -1.49 4.80
CA ASP A 95 4.82 -2.01 3.91
C ASP A 95 3.51 -1.25 4.11
N LEU A 96 2.62 -1.31 3.12
CA LEU A 96 1.29 -0.77 3.25
C LEU A 96 0.41 -1.72 4.08
N TYR A 97 0.01 -1.27 5.26
CA TYR A 97 -0.93 -1.99 6.10
C TYR A 97 -2.36 -1.61 5.77
N VAL A 98 -3.23 -2.61 5.82
CA VAL A 98 -4.68 -2.47 5.65
C VAL A 98 -5.37 -2.94 6.92
N ASN A 99 -6.18 -2.07 7.52
CA ASN A 99 -6.81 -2.30 8.82
C ASN A 99 -5.79 -2.70 9.91
N GLY A 100 -4.58 -2.14 9.84
CA GLY A 100 -3.50 -2.39 10.79
C GLY A 100 -2.85 -3.77 10.66
N GLN A 101 -3.05 -4.48 9.54
CA GLN A 101 -2.39 -5.75 9.24
C GLN A 101 -1.59 -5.65 7.94
N PRO A 102 -0.45 -6.35 7.81
CA PRO A 102 0.25 -6.47 6.55
C PRO A 102 -0.59 -7.26 5.54
N ILE A 103 -0.41 -6.95 4.25
CA ILE A 103 -1.00 -7.68 3.14
C ILE A 103 0.13 -8.09 2.20
N ASP A 104 0.11 -9.34 1.75
CA ASP A 104 1.00 -9.82 0.68
C ASP A 104 0.48 -9.31 -0.66
N PHE A 105 1.16 -8.33 -1.25
CA PHE A 105 0.86 -7.80 -2.58
C PHE A 105 1.43 -8.66 -3.72
N GLY A 106 2.14 -9.74 -3.39
CA GLY A 106 2.75 -10.67 -4.33
C GLY A 106 4.16 -10.26 -4.78
N PRO A 107 4.65 -10.81 -5.89
CA PRO A 107 6.00 -10.54 -6.37
C PRO A 107 6.18 -9.09 -6.83
N TYR A 108 7.40 -8.57 -6.73
CA TYR A 108 7.77 -7.23 -7.17
C TYR A 108 7.28 -6.92 -8.59
N ARG A 109 6.80 -5.70 -8.78
CA ARG A 109 6.37 -5.19 -10.08
C ARG A 109 7.06 -3.89 -10.44
N ALA A 110 7.65 -3.85 -11.62
CA ALA A 110 8.38 -2.69 -12.12
C ALA A 110 7.50 -1.47 -12.45
N ASP A 111 6.18 -1.66 -12.54
CA ASP A 111 5.20 -0.58 -12.65
C ASP A 111 4.74 -0.05 -11.29
N HIS A 112 5.26 -0.60 -10.18
CA HIS A 112 4.89 -0.29 -8.81
C HIS A 112 3.38 -0.30 -8.57
N THR A 113 2.65 -1.14 -9.31
CA THR A 113 1.20 -1.23 -9.26
C THR A 113 0.78 -2.63 -8.86
N TYR A 114 0.19 -2.76 -7.69
CA TYR A 114 -0.19 -4.03 -7.10
C TYR A 114 -1.70 -4.14 -6.97
N GLN A 115 -2.20 -5.38 -6.99
CA GLN A 115 -3.62 -5.67 -6.83
C GLN A 115 -3.79 -6.73 -5.75
N ALA A 116 -4.72 -6.47 -4.83
CA ALA A 116 -5.06 -7.41 -3.77
C ALA A 116 -6.57 -7.45 -3.56
N LEU A 117 -7.09 -8.61 -3.16
CA LEU A 117 -8.46 -8.75 -2.71
C LEU A 117 -8.49 -8.62 -1.19
N ILE A 118 -9.26 -7.65 -0.69
CA ILE A 118 -9.44 -7.45 0.75
C ILE A 118 -10.89 -7.68 1.16
N PRO A 119 -11.15 -8.36 2.29
CA PRO A 119 -12.50 -8.53 2.77
C PRO A 119 -13.01 -7.25 3.41
N GLY A 120 -14.23 -6.84 3.05
CA GLY A 120 -15.00 -5.87 3.82
C GLY A 120 -15.25 -6.40 5.24
N ASN A 121 -15.25 -5.50 6.23
CA ASN A 121 -15.39 -5.82 7.65
C ASN A 121 -16.67 -5.21 8.27
N GLY A 122 -17.58 -4.69 7.44
CA GLY A 122 -18.76 -3.95 7.88
C GLY A 122 -18.47 -2.53 8.37
N ASN A 123 -17.24 -2.05 8.22
CA ASN A 123 -16.78 -0.71 8.62
C ASN A 123 -15.96 -0.07 7.50
N THR A 124 -15.37 1.09 7.78
CA THR A 124 -14.37 1.74 6.92
C THR A 124 -13.05 0.95 6.91
N ILE A 125 -12.29 1.10 5.83
CA ILE A 125 -10.97 0.48 5.66
C ILE A 125 -9.90 1.54 5.90
N THR A 126 -8.86 1.21 6.66
CA THR A 126 -7.74 2.11 6.92
C THR A 126 -6.47 1.62 6.21
N PHE A 127 -5.75 2.54 5.59
CA PHE A 127 -4.49 2.32 4.88
C PHE A 127 -3.39 3.14 5.54
N LYS A 128 -2.26 2.51 5.85
CA LYS A 128 -1.17 3.17 6.56
C LYS A 128 0.16 2.51 6.23
N TYR A 129 1.21 3.29 5.99
CA TYR A 129 2.57 2.75 5.96
C TYR A 129 3.01 2.28 7.35
N ASN A 130 3.57 1.08 7.43
CA ASN A 130 4.20 0.61 8.65
C ASN A 130 5.57 1.23 8.80
N ASP A 131 5.65 2.24 9.66
CA ASP A 131 6.91 2.82 10.11
C ASP A 131 6.89 3.02 11.63
N GLY A 132 8.06 3.15 12.24
CA GLY A 132 8.19 3.45 13.66
C GLY A 132 7.60 4.82 13.99
N ILE A 133 6.99 4.96 15.17
CA ILE A 133 6.20 6.17 15.52
C ILE A 133 7.00 7.49 15.45
N CYS A 134 8.32 7.44 15.61
CA CYS A 134 9.22 8.60 15.53
C CYS A 134 9.90 8.77 14.18
N CYS A 135 9.49 8.00 13.18
CA CYS A 135 10.19 7.80 11.91
C CYS A 135 9.43 8.36 10.70
N TYR A 136 8.18 8.79 10.89
CA TYR A 136 7.36 9.31 9.78
C TYR A 136 7.80 10.71 9.31
N GLU A 137 8.52 11.47 10.14
CA GLU A 137 8.81 12.89 9.87
C GLU A 137 9.79 13.11 8.70
N ASP A 138 10.62 12.12 8.36
CA ASP A 138 11.56 12.17 7.24
C ASP A 138 11.10 11.33 6.02
N ASN A 139 9.87 10.81 6.05
CA ASN A 139 9.21 10.23 4.90
C ASN A 139 8.61 11.31 4.00
N ALA A 140 8.47 11.00 2.71
CA ALA A 140 7.85 11.90 1.74
C ALA A 140 7.04 11.11 0.70
N ASP A 141 6.23 11.86 -0.05
CA ASP A 141 5.32 11.36 -1.07
C ASP A 141 4.21 10.45 -0.52
N GLU A 142 3.43 9.87 -1.43
CA GLU A 142 2.21 9.12 -1.11
C GLU A 142 1.99 7.97 -2.09
N LEU A 143 1.33 6.92 -1.61
CA LEU A 143 0.73 5.91 -2.49
C LEU A 143 -0.67 6.34 -2.90
N THR A 144 -1.06 5.99 -4.12
CA THR A 144 -2.45 6.03 -4.56
C THR A 144 -3.08 4.66 -4.36
N VAL A 145 -4.18 4.61 -3.60
CA VAL A 145 -5.01 3.43 -3.42
C VAL A 145 -6.34 3.66 -4.12
N LYS A 146 -6.71 2.77 -5.03
CA LYS A 146 -8.04 2.72 -5.63
C LYS A 146 -8.76 1.49 -5.12
N ILE A 147 -10.03 1.67 -4.74
CA ILE A 147 -10.89 0.58 -4.30
C ILE A 147 -11.98 0.41 -5.36
N TRP A 148 -12.12 -0.81 -5.86
CA TRP A 148 -13.10 -1.16 -6.87
C TRP A 148 -14.23 -1.97 -6.25
N ALA A 149 -15.41 -1.84 -6.84
CA ALA A 149 -16.63 -2.48 -6.38
C ALA A 149 -16.50 -4.00 -6.20
N ASP A 150 -17.37 -4.51 -5.34
CA ASP A 150 -17.43 -5.89 -4.86
C ASP A 150 -17.26 -6.90 -5.99
N VAL A 151 -16.32 -7.81 -5.80
CA VAL A 151 -16.16 -8.98 -6.66
C VAL A 151 -16.83 -10.16 -5.97
N GLU A 152 -17.93 -10.64 -6.54
CA GLU A 152 -18.56 -11.88 -6.10
C GLU A 152 -17.56 -13.04 -6.29
N GLN A 153 -17.36 -13.81 -5.22
CA GLN A 153 -16.63 -15.07 -5.32
C GLN A 153 -17.57 -16.08 -5.98
N VAL A 154 -17.28 -16.44 -7.24
CA VAL A 154 -18.01 -17.48 -7.99
C VAL A 154 -17.54 -18.87 -7.60
#